data_AF-A0A661FTQ0-F1
#
_entry.id   AF-A0A661FTQ0-F1
#
_cell.length_a   1.000
_cell.length_b   1.000
_cell.length_c   1.000
_cell.angle_alpha   90.00
_cell.angle_beta   90.00
_cell.angle_gamma   90.00
#
_symmetry.space_group_name_H-M   'P 1'
#
loop_
_entity.id
_entity.type
_entity.pdbx_description
1 polymer ?
#
loop_
_entity_poly.entity_id
_entity_poly.type
_entity_poly.pdbx_seq_one_letter_code
_entity_poly.pdbx_strand_id
1 'polypeptide(L)'
;ILIILSLCILGWNSATAQVKEPLVGLEHEIEAARKLMRTEKKLVIAGELFLTPDESKVFWPVYREYEAAMSEIGDVKIKLITDYADNVDKITPELAERLLEESLDTEIKFGKIRRSYVRKFKKVLPVIKVVRLYQVDNKLNAVLDFQLAAKIPLIQDPKE
;
A
#
# COMPACT_ATOMS: atom_id res chain seq x y z
N ILE A 1 16.94 8.85 16.58
CA ILE A 1 17.50 8.10 17.73
C ILE A 1 16.36 7.97 18.74
N LEU A 2 15.95 6.72 19.04
CA LEU A 2 14.70 6.30 19.71
C LEU A 2 13.48 6.46 18.80
N ILE A 3 13.09 5.54 17.91
CA ILE A 3 12.54 4.19 18.15
C ILE A 3 12.89 3.30 16.94
N ILE A 4 14.15 2.93 16.79
CA ILE A 4 14.61 1.94 15.79
C ILE A 4 15.76 1.17 16.44
N LEU A 5 15.45 0.23 17.34
CA LEU A 5 16.38 -0.81 17.82
C LEU A 5 15.68 -1.72 18.86
N SER A 6 14.60 -2.39 18.45
CA SER A 6 14.09 -3.53 19.23
C SER A 6 13.42 -4.58 18.33
N LEU A 7 13.96 -4.83 17.14
CA LEU A 7 13.75 -6.12 16.49
C LEU A 7 14.88 -7.05 16.93
N CYS A 8 14.57 -7.81 17.98
CA CYS A 8 15.34 -8.97 18.40
C CYS A 8 15.47 -9.96 17.23
N ILE A 9 16.65 -10.00 16.63
CA ILE A 9 17.15 -11.19 15.94
C ILE A 9 17.53 -12.19 17.03
N LEU A 10 16.55 -12.81 17.69
CA LEU A 10 16.73 -14.01 18.53
C LEU A 10 15.35 -14.69 18.65
N GLY A 11 15.11 -15.73 17.85
CA GLY A 11 13.93 -16.59 18.02
C GLY A 11 13.38 -17.22 16.74
N TRP A 12 14.19 -17.96 15.98
CA TRP A 12 13.73 -18.86 14.90
C TRP A 12 12.98 -20.09 15.43
N ASN A 13 12.42 -20.07 16.65
CA ASN A 13 11.60 -21.17 17.14
C ASN A 13 10.61 -20.63 18.15
N SER A 14 9.49 -20.15 17.65
CA SER A 14 8.18 -20.30 18.25
C SER A 14 7.20 -20.04 17.13
N ALA A 15 6.27 -20.96 16.93
CA ALA A 15 4.91 -20.64 16.54
C ALA A 15 4.49 -19.44 17.40
N THR A 16 4.82 -18.23 16.93
CA THR A 16 4.40 -17.01 17.60
C THR A 16 2.94 -16.94 17.24
N ALA A 17 2.11 -17.23 18.24
CA ALA A 17 0.75 -16.76 18.27
C ALA A 17 0.80 -15.31 17.80
N GLN A 18 0.45 -15.09 16.53
CA GLN A 18 0.14 -13.75 16.07
C GLN A 18 -0.91 -13.28 17.06
N VAL A 19 -0.66 -12.12 17.67
CA VAL A 19 -1.66 -11.46 18.50
C VAL A 19 -2.88 -11.33 17.58
N LYS A 20 -3.88 -12.21 17.77
CA LYS A 20 -5.11 -12.27 16.99
C LYS A 20 -5.95 -11.09 17.47
N GLU A 21 -5.49 -9.87 17.20
CA GLU A 21 -6.36 -8.70 17.27
C GLU A 21 -7.55 -9.05 16.38
N PRO A 22 -8.79 -8.97 16.89
CA PRO A 22 -9.95 -9.30 16.09
C PRO A 22 -9.90 -8.47 14.80
N LEU A 23 -9.96 -9.13 13.64
CA LEU A 23 -9.99 -8.47 12.33
C LEU A 23 -11.31 -7.70 12.11
N VAL A 24 -12.21 -7.73 13.11
CA VAL A 24 -13.47 -7.00 13.18
C VAL A 24 -13.20 -5.50 13.13
N GLY A 25 -13.66 -4.86 12.04
CA GLY A 25 -13.45 -3.43 11.82
C GLY A 25 -12.15 -3.07 11.12
N LEU A 26 -11.34 -4.05 10.70
CA LEU A 26 -10.10 -3.83 9.95
C LEU A 26 -10.34 -3.01 8.67
N GLU A 27 -11.45 -3.25 7.97
CA GLU A 27 -11.82 -2.47 6.78
C GLU A 27 -11.97 -0.97 7.09
N HIS A 28 -12.68 -0.62 8.17
CA HIS A 28 -12.85 0.77 8.61
C HIS A 28 -11.53 1.40 9.05
N GLU A 29 -10.66 0.65 9.73
CA GLU A 29 -9.33 1.12 10.12
C GLU A 29 -8.46 1.41 8.88
N ILE A 30 -8.43 0.49 7.91
CA ILE A 30 -7.67 0.65 6.67
C ILE A 30 -8.22 1.82 5.85
N GLU A 31 -9.53 1.96 5.77
CA GLU A 31 -10.16 3.07 5.05
C GLU A 31 -9.85 4.43 5.71
N ALA A 32 -9.92 4.51 7.04
CA ALA A 32 -9.56 5.71 7.79
C ALA A 32 -8.08 6.07 7.60
N ALA A 33 -7.18 5.10 7.76
CA ALA A 33 -5.74 5.29 7.54
C ALA A 33 -5.45 5.76 6.11
N ARG A 34 -6.12 5.16 5.12
CA ARG A 34 -5.97 5.53 3.72
C ARG A 34 -6.47 6.95 3.43
N LYS A 35 -7.61 7.35 4.00
CA LYS A 35 -8.15 8.71 3.85
C LYS A 35 -7.20 9.74 4.45
N LEU A 36 -6.71 9.50 5.67
CA LEU A 36 -5.74 10.37 6.32
C LEU A 36 -4.48 10.51 5.46
N MET A 37 -3.95 9.38 4.97
CA MET A 37 -2.76 9.35 4.16
C MET A 37 -2.90 10.04 2.81
N ARG A 38 -4.07 10.00 2.15
CA ARG A 38 -4.27 10.77 0.91
C ARG A 38 -4.08 12.27 1.14
N THR A 39 -4.63 12.78 2.23
CA THR A 39 -4.50 14.19 2.60
C THR A 39 -3.04 14.53 2.93
N GLU A 40 -2.41 13.75 3.81
CA GLU A 40 -1.01 13.96 4.21
C GLU A 40 -0.06 13.84 3.01
N LYS A 41 -0.27 12.87 2.13
CA LYS A 41 0.54 12.63 0.94
C LYS A 41 0.56 13.83 0.01
N LYS A 42 -0.57 14.52 -0.18
CA LYS A 42 -0.60 15.76 -0.98
C LYS A 42 0.27 16.85 -0.37
N LEU A 43 0.20 17.02 0.95
CA LEU A 43 1.01 18.00 1.68
C LEU A 43 2.50 17.67 1.58
N VAL A 44 2.87 16.40 1.80
CA VAL A 44 4.26 15.93 1.68
C VAL A 44 4.77 16.13 0.25
N ILE A 45 4.01 15.73 -0.76
CA ILE A 45 4.41 15.91 -2.17
C ILE A 45 4.58 17.39 -2.52
N ALA A 46 3.67 18.25 -2.07
CA ALA A 46 3.78 19.69 -2.28
C ALA A 46 5.06 20.27 -1.64
N GLY A 47 5.42 19.80 -0.44
CA GLY A 47 6.62 20.21 0.29
C GLY A 47 7.93 19.67 -0.29
N GLU A 48 7.93 18.45 -0.84
CA GLU A 48 9.14 17.76 -1.28
C GLU A 48 9.52 18.02 -2.75
N LEU A 49 8.55 18.32 -3.61
CA LEU A 49 8.79 18.50 -5.03
C LEU A 49 9.31 19.89 -5.41
N PHE A 50 9.12 20.90 -4.54
CA PHE A 50 9.52 22.29 -4.79
C PHE A 50 9.03 22.77 -6.17
N LEU A 51 7.74 22.61 -6.44
CA LEU A 51 7.13 22.99 -7.72
C LEU A 51 7.09 24.51 -7.87
N THR A 52 7.43 25.02 -9.05
CA THR A 52 7.13 26.42 -9.39
C THR A 52 5.62 26.61 -9.55
N PRO A 53 5.11 27.86 -9.53
CA PRO A 53 3.70 28.12 -9.78
C PRO A 53 3.19 27.53 -11.11
N ASP A 54 4.02 27.55 -12.16
CA ASP A 54 3.63 27.02 -13.47
C ASP A 54 3.68 25.50 -13.54
N GLU A 55 4.71 24.87 -12.96
CA GLU A 55 4.76 23.41 -12.82
C GLU A 55 3.58 22.89 -11.99
N SER A 56 3.21 23.59 -10.90
CA SER A 56 2.10 23.23 -10.04
C SER A 56 0.77 23.17 -10.83
N LYS A 57 0.49 24.17 -11.67
CA LYS A 57 -0.74 24.24 -12.49
C LYS A 57 -0.91 23.01 -13.39
N VAL A 58 0.18 22.52 -13.99
CA VAL A 58 0.15 21.38 -14.91
C VAL A 58 0.33 20.02 -14.21
N PHE A 59 0.99 20.00 -13.05
CA PHE A 59 1.24 18.79 -12.27
C PHE A 59 -0.03 18.23 -11.61
N TRP A 60 -0.76 19.08 -10.89
CA TRP A 60 -1.88 18.62 -10.05
C TRP A 60 -3.01 17.92 -10.82
N PRO A 61 -3.39 18.33 -12.05
CA PRO A 61 -4.34 17.56 -12.86
C PRO A 61 -3.88 16.12 -13.11
N VAL A 62 -2.62 15.92 -13.53
CA VAL A 62 -2.05 14.59 -13.78
C VAL A 62 -1.94 13.79 -12.48
N TYR A 63 -1.60 14.46 -11.37
CA TYR A 63 -1.53 13.80 -10.07
C TYR A 63 -2.90 13.32 -9.56
N ARG A 64 -3.98 14.08 -9.80
CA ARG A 64 -5.35 13.64 -9.45
C ARG A 64 -5.77 12.41 -10.24
N GLU A 65 -5.48 12.34 -11.54
CA GLU A 65 -5.71 11.14 -12.35
C GLU A 65 -4.92 9.94 -11.82
N TYR A 66 -3.65 10.16 -11.45
CA TYR A 66 -2.81 9.12 -10.84
C TYR A 66 -3.40 8.62 -9.53
N GLU A 67 -3.83 9.53 -8.65
CA GLU A 67 -4.44 9.18 -7.37
C GLU A 67 -5.74 8.38 -7.54
N ALA A 68 -6.57 8.75 -8.51
CA ALA A 68 -7.80 8.02 -8.81
C ALA A 68 -7.49 6.59 -9.29
N ALA A 69 -6.55 6.43 -10.22
CA ALA A 69 -6.13 5.09 -10.68
C ALA A 69 -5.51 4.25 -9.54
N MET A 70 -4.73 4.88 -8.66
CA MET A 70 -4.19 4.19 -7.49
C MET A 70 -5.25 3.89 -6.43
N SER A 71 -6.32 4.68 -6.37
CA SER A 71 -7.47 4.39 -5.51
C SER A 71 -8.08 3.04 -5.89
N GLU A 72 -8.41 2.84 -7.15
CA GLU A 72 -9.05 1.61 -7.63
C GLU A 72 -8.23 0.36 -7.25
N ILE A 73 -6.91 0.42 -7.38
CA ILE A 73 -6.01 -0.67 -6.95
C ILE A 73 -6.04 -0.86 -5.43
N GLY A 74 -6.04 0.23 -4.67
CA GLY A 74 -6.18 0.15 -3.21
C GLY A 74 -7.49 -0.50 -2.79
N ASP A 75 -8.58 -0.29 -3.52
CA ASP A 75 -9.90 -0.87 -3.20
C ASP A 75 -9.87 -2.40 -3.38
N VAL A 76 -9.22 -2.87 -4.45
CA VAL A 76 -8.96 -4.31 -4.67
C VAL A 76 -8.10 -4.90 -3.55
N LYS A 77 -7.02 -4.20 -3.14
CA LYS A 77 -6.14 -4.66 -2.05
C LYS A 77 -6.90 -4.79 -0.73
N ILE A 78 -7.77 -3.83 -0.40
CA ILE A 78 -8.61 -3.90 0.81
C ILE A 78 -9.53 -5.11 0.73
N LYS A 79 -10.24 -5.28 -0.40
CA LYS A 79 -11.13 -6.43 -0.59
C LYS A 79 -10.39 -7.76 -0.39
N LEU A 80 -9.18 -7.91 -0.93
CA LEU A 80 -8.37 -9.13 -0.73
C LEU A 80 -8.04 -9.37 0.73
N ILE A 81 -7.66 -8.32 1.46
CA ILE A 81 -7.34 -8.40 2.89
C ILE A 81 -8.58 -8.76 3.70
N THR A 82 -9.73 -8.14 3.42
CA THR A 82 -10.99 -8.42 4.09
C THR A 82 -11.50 -9.83 3.78
N ASP A 83 -11.49 -10.25 2.51
CA ASP A 83 -11.86 -11.60 2.10
C ASP A 83 -11.01 -12.67 2.82
N TYR A 84 -9.71 -12.42 2.94
CA TYR A 84 -8.81 -13.27 3.72
C TYR A 84 -9.16 -13.27 5.20
N ALA A 85 -9.33 -12.08 5.79
CA ALA A 85 -9.63 -11.91 7.20
C ALA A 85 -10.93 -12.62 7.64
N ASP A 86 -11.98 -12.52 6.82
CA ASP A 86 -13.29 -13.11 7.09
C ASP A 86 -13.29 -14.64 6.98
N ASN A 87 -12.31 -15.21 6.27
CA ASN A 87 -12.22 -16.63 5.99
C ASN A 87 -10.99 -17.31 6.60
N VAL A 88 -10.21 -16.60 7.42
CA VAL A 88 -8.89 -17.07 7.92
C VAL A 88 -8.96 -18.45 8.58
N ASP A 89 -10.04 -18.76 9.30
CA ASP A 89 -10.23 -20.05 10.00
C ASP A 89 -10.85 -21.15 9.12
N LYS A 90 -11.19 -20.85 7.85
CA LYS A 90 -11.92 -21.74 6.91
C LYS A 90 -11.38 -21.69 5.48
N ILE A 91 -10.10 -21.36 5.30
CA ILE A 91 -9.51 -21.29 3.96
C ILE A 91 -9.49 -22.68 3.31
N THR A 92 -10.03 -22.75 2.09
CA THR A 92 -9.90 -23.90 1.20
C THR A 92 -8.74 -23.68 0.23
N PRO A 93 -8.16 -24.74 -0.36
CA PRO A 93 -7.12 -24.61 -1.38
C PRO A 93 -7.52 -23.68 -2.54
N GLU A 94 -8.77 -23.77 -2.99
CA GLU A 94 -9.29 -22.94 -4.09
C GLU A 94 -9.39 -21.46 -3.72
N LEU A 95 -9.77 -21.16 -2.47
CA LEU A 95 -9.77 -19.79 -1.96
C LEU A 95 -8.35 -19.24 -1.84
N ALA A 96 -7.40 -20.05 -1.33
CA ALA A 96 -6.01 -19.65 -1.21
C ALA A 96 -5.37 -19.35 -2.57
N GLU A 97 -5.60 -20.21 -3.56
CA GLU A 97 -5.13 -20.02 -4.94
C GLU A 97 -5.69 -18.72 -5.54
N ARG A 98 -7.01 -18.50 -5.43
CA ARG A 98 -7.64 -17.27 -5.93
C ARG A 98 -7.06 -16.01 -5.28
N LEU A 99 -6.92 -15.99 -3.96
CA LEU A 99 -6.37 -14.82 -3.23
C LEU A 99 -4.93 -14.53 -3.66
N LEU A 100 -4.12 -15.57 -3.87
CA LEU A 100 -2.76 -15.43 -4.35
C LEU A 100 -2.73 -14.85 -5.78
N GLU A 101 -3.49 -15.43 -6.71
CA GLU A 101 -3.56 -14.93 -8.09
C GLU A 101 -4.04 -13.47 -8.17
N GLU A 102 -5.12 -13.13 -7.47
CA GLU A 102 -5.65 -11.77 -7.44
C GLU A 102 -4.66 -10.77 -6.82
N SER A 103 -3.87 -11.20 -5.82
CA SER A 103 -2.81 -10.38 -5.21
C SER A 103 -1.69 -10.07 -6.21
N LEU A 104 -1.21 -11.08 -6.94
CA LEU A 104 -0.16 -10.93 -7.96
C LEU A 104 -0.62 -10.06 -9.14
N ASP A 105 -1.86 -10.26 -9.59
CA ASP A 105 -2.48 -9.42 -10.60
C ASP A 105 -2.59 -7.95 -10.16
N THR A 106 -2.89 -7.73 -8.87
CA THR A 106 -2.95 -6.40 -8.27
C THR A 106 -1.58 -5.72 -8.28
N GLU A 107 -0.51 -6.45 -7.93
CA GLU A 107 0.88 -5.94 -8.00
C GLU A 107 1.28 -5.59 -9.45
N ILE A 108 0.94 -6.44 -10.41
CA ILE A 108 1.22 -6.20 -11.83
C ILE A 108 0.49 -4.93 -12.31
N LYS A 109 -0.81 -4.78 -11.98
CA LYS A 109 -1.60 -3.60 -12.35
C LYS A 109 -1.02 -2.33 -11.73
N PHE A 110 -0.62 -2.38 -10.46
CA PHE A 110 0.03 -1.28 -9.76
C PHE A 110 1.32 -0.83 -10.48
N GLY A 111 2.21 -1.78 -10.82
CA GLY A 111 3.44 -1.48 -11.56
C GLY A 111 3.17 -0.88 -12.95
N LYS A 112 2.14 -1.37 -13.66
CA LYS A 112 1.72 -0.85 -14.97
C LYS A 112 1.21 0.59 -14.88
N ILE A 113 0.37 0.90 -13.89
CA ILE A 113 -0.15 2.25 -13.64
C ILE A 113 1.01 3.21 -13.39
N ARG A 114 1.91 2.87 -12.46
CA ARG A 114 3.11 3.66 -12.17
C ARG A 114 3.92 3.94 -13.43
N ARG A 115 4.26 2.90 -14.19
CA ARG A 115 5.02 3.06 -15.43
C ARG A 115 4.31 3.99 -16.44
N SER A 116 2.99 3.91 -16.54
CA SER A 116 2.20 4.78 -17.42
C SER A 116 2.26 6.24 -16.96
N TYR A 117 2.08 6.50 -15.67
CA TYR A 117 2.09 7.85 -15.12
C TYR A 117 3.48 8.48 -15.08
N VAL A 118 4.58 7.72 -14.99
CA VAL A 118 5.93 8.25 -15.22
C VAL A 118 6.00 8.96 -16.58
N ARG A 119 5.44 8.37 -17.64
CA ARG A 119 5.44 9.00 -18.97
C ARG A 119 4.59 10.27 -18.99
N LYS A 120 3.45 10.29 -18.30
CA LYS A 120 2.58 11.49 -18.20
C LYS A 120 3.28 12.60 -17.41
N PHE A 121 3.85 12.31 -16.25
CA PHE A 121 4.54 13.30 -15.41
C PHE A 121 5.77 13.90 -16.10
N LYS A 122 6.53 13.12 -16.87
CA LYS A 122 7.68 13.63 -17.65
C LYS A 122 7.30 14.66 -18.72
N LYS A 123 6.03 14.75 -19.12
CA LYS A 123 5.55 15.79 -20.05
C LYS A 123 5.32 17.14 -19.37
N VAL A 124 5.15 17.13 -18.04
CA VAL A 124 4.76 18.32 -17.27
C VAL A 124 5.80 18.71 -16.21
N LEU A 125 6.78 17.85 -15.94
CA LEU A 125 7.84 18.08 -14.96
C LEU A 125 9.21 17.61 -15.46
N PRO A 126 10.30 18.27 -15.01
CA PRO A 126 11.66 17.75 -15.17
C PRO A 126 11.80 16.35 -14.56
N VAL A 127 12.59 15.49 -15.23
CA VAL A 127 12.74 14.07 -14.83
C VAL A 127 13.19 13.89 -13.38
N ILE A 128 14.03 14.80 -12.84
CA ILE A 128 14.49 14.74 -11.45
C ILE A 128 13.32 14.88 -10.47
N LYS A 129 12.37 15.79 -10.73
CA LYS A 129 11.17 15.95 -9.89
C LYS A 129 10.23 14.75 -10.04
N VAL A 130 10.14 14.15 -11.22
CA VAL A 130 9.40 12.89 -11.41
C VAL A 130 10.02 11.77 -10.57
N VAL A 131 11.35 11.60 -10.60
CA VAL A 131 12.02 10.59 -9.77
C VAL A 131 11.75 10.85 -8.28
N ARG A 132 11.86 12.10 -7.82
CA ARG A 132 11.58 12.45 -6.42
C ARG A 132 10.13 12.15 -6.02
N LEU A 133 9.16 12.44 -6.89
CA LEU A 133 7.75 12.08 -6.66
C LEU A 133 7.60 10.59 -6.34
N TYR A 134 8.26 9.73 -7.12
CA TYR A 134 8.20 8.28 -6.90
C TYR A 134 8.95 7.83 -5.65
N GLN A 135 10.05 8.49 -5.28
CA GLN A 135 10.73 8.20 -4.01
C GLN A 135 9.84 8.53 -2.80
N VAL A 136 9.17 9.69 -2.83
CA VAL A 136 8.22 10.10 -1.78
C VAL A 136 7.05 9.13 -1.73
N ASP A 137 6.44 8.82 -2.88
CA ASP A 137 5.34 7.87 -2.97
C ASP A 137 5.72 6.48 -2.44
N ASN A 138 6.89 5.95 -2.82
CA ASN A 138 7.37 4.66 -2.34
C ASN A 138 7.57 4.64 -0.82
N LYS A 139 8.14 5.70 -0.24
CA LYS A 139 8.32 5.79 1.22
C LYS A 139 6.98 5.73 1.96
N LEU A 140 5.98 6.46 1.47
CA LEU A 140 4.65 6.46 2.08
C LEU A 140 3.96 5.10 1.95
N ASN A 141 4.03 4.47 0.77
CA ASN A 141 3.44 3.13 0.60
C ASN A 141 4.15 2.07 1.44
N ALA A 142 5.48 2.14 1.61
CA ALA A 142 6.21 1.20 2.45
C ALA A 142 5.75 1.23 3.92
N VAL A 143 5.40 2.41 4.44
CA VAL A 143 4.84 2.54 5.80
C VAL A 143 3.47 1.86 5.89
N LEU A 144 2.60 2.07 4.89
CA LEU A 144 1.30 1.38 4.83
C LEU A 144 1.45 -0.13 4.74
N ASP A 145 2.31 -0.59 3.83
CA ASP A 145 2.53 -2.01 3.60
C ASP A 145 3.06 -2.68 4.86
N PHE A 146 3.94 -2.02 5.61
CA PHE A 146 4.39 -2.49 6.92
C PHE A 146 3.24 -2.58 7.94
N GLN A 147 2.41 -1.54 8.05
CA GLN A 147 1.27 -1.55 8.98
C GLN A 147 0.25 -2.64 8.65
N LEU A 148 -0.03 -2.86 7.36
CA LEU A 148 -0.92 -3.93 6.91
C LEU A 148 -0.30 -5.31 7.17
N ALA A 149 0.97 -5.51 6.81
CA ALA A 149 1.67 -6.78 7.01
C ALA A 149 1.75 -7.19 8.49
N ALA A 150 1.82 -6.22 9.41
CA ALA A 150 1.80 -6.48 10.85
C ALA A 150 0.43 -6.98 11.37
N LYS A 151 -0.67 -6.65 10.67
CA LYS A 151 -2.04 -7.02 11.05
C LYS A 151 -2.57 -8.28 10.34
N ILE A 152 -2.04 -8.60 9.16
CA ILE A 152 -2.51 -9.73 8.35
C ILE A 152 -1.87 -11.02 8.87
N PRO A 153 -2.64 -11.99 9.38
CA PRO A 153 -2.07 -13.25 9.84
C PRO A 153 -1.52 -14.11 8.71
N LEU A 154 -0.58 -15.01 9.00
CA LEU A 154 -0.19 -16.06 8.06
C LEU A 154 -1.32 -17.09 7.93
N ILE A 155 -1.47 -17.65 6.73
CA ILE A 155 -2.39 -18.76 6.49
C ILE A 155 -1.97 -19.96 7.35
N GLN A 156 -2.93 -20.62 8.00
CA GLN A 156 -2.70 -21.88 8.71
C GLN A 156 -3.16 -23.03 7.82
N ASP A 157 -2.35 -24.07 7.67
CA ASP A 157 -2.80 -25.30 7.01
C ASP A 157 -3.79 -25.99 7.96
N PRO A 158 -5.03 -26.30 7.55
CA PRO A 158 -5.97 -27.05 8.38
C PRO A 158 -5.46 -28.43 8.82
N LYS A 159 -4.37 -28.94 8.22
CA LYS A 159 -3.76 -30.24 8.51
C LYS A 159 -2.55 -30.18 9.45
N GLU A 160 -2.06 -28.98 9.81
CA GLU A 160 -1.01 -28.76 10.81
C GLU A 160 -1.59 -28.31 12.16
#